data_AF-K0INP0-F1
#
_entry.id   AF-K0INP0-F1
#
_cell.length_a   1.000
_cell.length_b   1.000
_cell.length_c   1.000
_cell.angle_alpha   90.00
_cell.angle_beta   90.00
_cell.angle_gamma   90.00
#
_symmetry.space_group_name_H-M   'P 1'
#
loop_
_entity.id
_entity.type
_entity.pdbx_description
1 polymer ?
#
loop_
_entity_poly.entity_id
_entity_poly.type
_entity_poly.pdbx_seq_one_letter_code
_entity_poly.pdbx_strand_id
1 'polypeptide(L)'
;MTRQKQTLGPDYNEIEQAIADMLKENTGMHFLDSGGAYGRHWQRNQAIADFRQLPELSIEIWDDRDFCISLDVFHYLTSFLELDGLAKDLQKQFDDYSELPDNKDKGWYELMQTFAEDILRDQYGYRIEESFNTYNYENLLGQVLQGLTFHVADIDYPDYIILQIHGGCDVRGGYTKPRIFKVPEFDYFTIVQFDLYASCKCTNCSSDDSGYHWYIDGSTADKSHEYKFPSYWIKSGTKNPSNSLKCTRCKSKVYFTPCLVH
;
A
#
# COMPACT_ATOMS: atom_id res chain seq x y z
N MET A 1 27.38 32.35 15.55
CA MET A 1 26.47 31.24 15.90
C MET A 1 25.39 31.16 14.83
N THR A 2 25.59 30.28 13.86
CA THR A 2 24.70 30.15 12.71
C THR A 2 23.50 29.32 13.13
N ARG A 3 22.32 29.96 13.24
CA ARG A 3 21.04 29.28 13.43
C ARG A 3 20.86 28.33 12.25
N GLN A 4 20.95 27.02 12.50
CA GLN A 4 20.54 26.02 11.53
C GLN A 4 19.07 26.28 11.21
N LYS A 5 18.79 26.54 9.93
CA LYS A 5 17.42 26.58 9.40
C LYS A 5 16.86 25.18 9.62
N GLN A 6 15.95 25.05 10.58
CA GLN A 6 15.10 23.89 10.72
C GLN A 6 14.29 23.82 9.41
N THR A 7 14.61 22.85 8.56
CA THR A 7 13.83 22.57 7.35
C THR A 7 12.46 22.12 7.82
N LEU A 8 11.48 23.01 7.73
CA LEU A 8 10.07 22.66 7.90
C LEU A 8 9.77 21.55 6.88
N GLY A 9 9.19 20.44 7.34
CA GLY A 9 8.78 19.34 6.48
C GLY A 9 7.71 19.76 5.46
N PRO A 10 7.27 18.83 4.58
CA PRO A 10 6.15 19.09 3.68
C PRO A 10 4.88 19.45 4.46
N ASP A 11 4.04 20.25 3.83
CA ASP A 11 2.74 20.71 4.33
C ASP A 11 1.65 19.65 4.08
N TYR A 12 1.82 18.48 4.69
CA TYR A 12 0.83 17.42 4.58
C TYR A 12 -0.52 17.80 5.20
N ASN A 13 -1.60 17.34 4.57
CA ASN A 13 -2.89 17.26 5.23
C ASN A 13 -2.86 16.18 6.33
N GLU A 14 -3.95 16.03 7.07
CA GLU A 14 -3.97 15.15 8.24
C GLU A 14 -3.76 13.66 7.90
N ILE A 15 -4.38 13.16 6.82
CA ILE A 15 -4.21 11.76 6.41
C ILE A 15 -2.81 11.53 5.85
N GLU A 16 -2.32 12.43 4.98
CA GLU A 16 -0.96 12.39 4.45
C GLU A 16 0.09 12.37 5.58
N GLN A 17 -0.09 13.20 6.60
CA GLN A 17 0.80 13.24 7.75
C GLN A 17 0.77 11.92 8.53
N ALA A 18 -0.42 11.38 8.79
CA ALA A 18 -0.57 10.12 9.50
C ALA A 18 0.11 8.95 8.77
N ILE A 19 -0.08 8.85 7.45
CA ILE A 19 0.54 7.79 6.63
C ILE A 19 2.06 8.01 6.52
N ALA A 20 2.53 9.25 6.32
CA ALA A 20 3.96 9.56 6.29
C ALA A 20 4.65 9.22 7.62
N ASP A 21 3.98 9.46 8.76
CA ASP A 21 4.49 9.10 10.08
C ASP A 21 4.61 7.58 10.24
N MET A 22 3.59 6.82 9.81
CA MET A 22 3.65 5.35 9.80
C MET A 22 4.82 4.85 8.94
N LEU A 23 4.96 5.36 7.70
CA LEU A 23 6.03 4.94 6.78
C LEU A 23 7.43 5.25 7.32
N LYS A 24 7.58 6.29 8.14
CA LYS A 24 8.85 6.70 8.75
C LYS A 24 9.10 6.06 10.11
N GLU A 25 8.10 5.42 10.72
CA GLU A 25 8.21 4.86 12.07
C GLU A 25 9.35 3.85 12.15
N ASN A 26 10.22 4.00 13.14
CA ASN A 26 11.28 3.03 13.38
C ASN A 26 10.68 1.76 13.98
N THR A 27 10.51 0.73 13.15
CA THR A 27 9.95 -0.56 13.55
C THR A 27 11.00 -1.56 14.05
N GLY A 28 12.20 -1.07 14.38
CA GLY A 28 13.27 -1.86 14.99
C GLY A 28 14.14 -2.62 13.98
N MET A 29 15.03 -3.45 14.54
CA MET A 29 15.94 -4.33 13.81
C MET A 29 16.02 -5.66 14.55
N HIS A 30 15.74 -6.77 13.86
CA HIS A 30 15.95 -8.11 14.42
C HIS A 30 17.24 -8.72 13.87
N PHE A 31 17.98 -9.49 14.66
CA PHE A 31 19.26 -10.08 14.21
C PHE A 31 19.07 -11.08 13.05
N LEU A 32 17.92 -11.77 13.00
CA LEU A 32 17.57 -12.70 11.92
C LEU A 32 16.92 -12.02 10.70
N ASP A 33 16.88 -10.68 10.70
CA ASP A 33 16.34 -9.89 9.61
C ASP A 33 17.35 -9.86 8.44
N SER A 34 17.33 -10.91 7.62
CA SER A 34 18.36 -11.20 6.61
C SER A 34 18.39 -10.25 5.40
N GLY A 35 17.66 -9.11 5.44
CA GLY A 35 17.60 -8.11 4.37
C GLY A 35 18.22 -6.75 4.69
N GLY A 36 18.79 -6.55 5.89
CA GLY A 36 19.29 -5.24 6.33
C GLY A 36 20.42 -4.62 5.47
N ALA A 37 21.05 -5.39 4.57
CA ALA A 37 22.11 -4.92 3.68
C ALA A 37 21.64 -3.86 2.66
N TYR A 38 20.35 -3.85 2.32
CA TYR A 38 19.76 -2.91 1.35
C TYR A 38 18.96 -1.78 2.03
N GLY A 39 18.97 -1.72 3.37
CA GLY A 39 18.22 -0.78 4.18
C GLY A 39 16.75 -1.19 4.36
N ARG A 40 16.26 -1.11 5.60
CA ARG A 40 14.85 -1.36 5.95
C ARG A 40 13.94 -0.32 5.30
N HIS A 41 12.68 -0.67 5.08
CA HIS A 41 11.70 0.28 4.51
C HIS A 41 11.67 1.58 5.29
N TRP A 42 11.56 1.53 6.62
CA TRP A 42 11.55 2.75 7.44
C TRP A 42 12.84 3.57 7.30
N GLN A 43 14.01 2.93 7.17
CA GLN A 43 15.29 3.62 6.99
C GLN A 43 15.37 4.35 5.65
N ARG A 44 14.86 3.72 4.58
CA ARG A 44 14.77 4.35 3.26
C ARG A 44 13.76 5.49 3.27
N ASN A 45 12.62 5.29 3.92
CA ASN A 45 11.54 6.28 4.04
C ASN A 45 11.97 7.53 4.84
N GLN A 46 12.89 7.41 5.80
CA GLN A 46 13.46 8.54 6.52
C GLN A 46 14.21 9.53 5.61
N ALA A 47 14.76 9.06 4.48
CA ALA A 47 15.44 9.92 3.50
C ALA A 47 14.47 10.68 2.57
N ILE A 48 13.17 10.35 2.62
CA ILE A 48 12.16 10.93 1.74
C ILE A 48 11.64 12.22 2.35
N ALA A 49 11.91 13.34 1.67
CA ALA A 49 11.46 14.65 2.10
C ALA A 49 9.94 14.80 1.96
N ASP A 50 9.41 14.42 0.80
CA ASP A 50 7.98 14.54 0.45
C ASP A 50 7.57 13.30 -0.38
N PHE A 51 6.64 12.50 0.14
CA PHE A 51 6.13 11.28 -0.49
C PHE A 51 5.25 11.59 -1.70
N ARG A 52 4.62 12.76 -1.76
CA ARG A 52 3.83 13.20 -2.93
C ARG A 52 4.67 13.32 -4.19
N GLN A 53 6.00 13.47 -4.04
CA GLN A 53 6.95 13.56 -5.15
C GLN A 53 7.42 12.19 -5.65
N LEU A 54 7.12 11.10 -4.92
CA LEU A 54 7.36 9.76 -5.42
C LEU A 54 6.36 9.45 -6.54
N PRO A 55 6.75 8.63 -7.53
CA PRO A 55 5.78 8.15 -8.51
C PRO A 55 4.76 7.21 -7.82
N GLU A 56 3.50 7.30 -8.22
CA GLU A 56 2.44 6.37 -7.76
C GLU A 56 2.77 4.92 -8.12
N LEU A 57 3.42 4.70 -9.27
CA LEU A 57 3.90 3.39 -9.70
C LEU A 57 5.40 3.44 -9.97
N SER A 58 6.11 2.44 -9.47
CA SER A 58 7.48 2.10 -9.87
C SER A 58 7.48 0.84 -10.72
N ILE A 59 8.40 0.79 -11.68
CA ILE A 59 8.50 -0.33 -12.63
C ILE A 59 9.96 -0.71 -12.80
N GLU A 60 10.24 -2.00 -12.62
CA GLU A 60 11.53 -2.62 -12.89
C GLU A 60 11.39 -3.61 -14.04
N ILE A 61 12.02 -3.34 -15.18
CA ILE A 61 11.93 -4.18 -16.39
C ILE A 61 13.25 -4.91 -16.61
N TRP A 62 13.24 -6.22 -16.43
CA TRP A 62 14.35 -7.11 -16.76
C TRP A 62 14.37 -7.46 -18.24
N ASP A 63 13.21 -7.76 -18.83
CA ASP A 63 13.01 -8.04 -20.26
C ASP A 63 11.63 -7.57 -20.75
N ASP A 64 11.36 -7.67 -22.05
CA ASP A 64 10.10 -7.22 -22.70
C ASP A 64 8.83 -7.78 -22.05
N ARG A 65 8.92 -8.91 -21.35
CA ARG A 65 7.81 -9.59 -20.65
C ARG A 65 8.14 -9.97 -19.21
N ASP A 66 9.28 -9.52 -18.71
CA ASP A 66 9.73 -9.81 -17.35
C ASP A 66 9.96 -8.47 -16.67
N PHE A 67 8.93 -8.04 -15.94
CA PHE A 67 8.94 -6.79 -15.22
C PHE A 67 8.08 -6.88 -13.96
N CYS A 68 8.42 -6.09 -12.95
CA CYS A 68 7.65 -5.93 -11.74
C CYS A 68 7.12 -4.49 -11.69
N ILE A 69 5.86 -4.36 -11.28
CA ILE A 69 5.20 -3.08 -11.04
C ILE A 69 4.91 -3.00 -9.54
N SER A 70 5.22 -1.86 -8.92
CA SER A 70 4.89 -1.62 -7.52
C SER A 70 4.19 -0.29 -7.33
N LEU A 71 2.98 -0.34 -6.76
CA LEU A 71 2.14 0.74 -6.29
C LEU A 71 2.68 1.30 -4.97
N ASP A 72 2.91 2.60 -4.95
CA ASP A 72 3.39 3.30 -3.78
C ASP A 72 2.30 3.34 -2.70
N VAL A 73 2.68 2.88 -1.50
CA VAL A 73 1.77 2.74 -0.36
C VAL A 73 1.31 4.09 0.19
N PHE A 74 2.12 5.15 0.08
CA PHE A 74 1.66 6.48 0.49
C PHE A 74 0.48 6.91 -0.37
N HIS A 75 0.67 6.93 -1.71
CA HIS A 75 -0.37 7.34 -2.65
C HIS A 75 -1.64 6.48 -2.53
N TYR A 76 -1.47 5.16 -2.46
CA TYR A 76 -2.58 4.23 -2.29
C TYR A 76 -3.38 4.49 -1.01
N LEU A 77 -2.74 4.58 0.15
CA LEU A 77 -3.45 4.78 1.41
C LEU A 77 -4.09 6.16 1.49
N THR A 78 -3.45 7.22 0.99
CA THR A 78 -4.02 8.57 1.00
C THR A 78 -5.20 8.74 0.04
N SER A 79 -5.32 7.90 -0.98
CA SER A 79 -6.46 7.91 -1.92
C SER A 79 -7.73 7.26 -1.34
N PHE A 80 -7.60 6.34 -0.38
CA PHE A 80 -8.73 5.51 0.08
C PHE A 80 -9.05 5.63 1.56
N LEU A 81 -8.16 6.20 2.36
CA LEU A 81 -8.35 6.30 3.81
C LEU A 81 -8.74 7.71 4.24
N GLU A 82 -9.61 7.79 5.24
CA GLU A 82 -10.00 9.03 5.88
C GLU A 82 -9.77 8.98 7.38
N LEU A 83 -9.52 10.16 7.97
CA LEU A 83 -9.48 10.36 9.42
C LEU A 83 -10.72 11.16 9.85
N ASP A 84 -11.80 10.45 10.12
CA ASP A 84 -13.01 11.06 10.67
C ASP A 84 -12.98 11.11 12.21
N GLY A 85 -14.05 11.64 12.81
CA GLY A 85 -14.13 11.79 14.27
C GLY A 85 -14.05 10.44 15.00
N LEU A 86 -14.72 9.41 14.49
CA LEU A 86 -14.74 8.11 15.13
C LEU A 86 -13.38 7.42 15.03
N ALA A 87 -12.72 7.47 13.88
CA ALA A 87 -11.37 6.92 13.72
C ALA A 87 -10.39 7.52 14.74
N LYS A 88 -10.47 8.84 14.99
CA LYS A 88 -9.62 9.53 15.98
C LYS A 88 -9.96 9.14 17.42
N ASP A 89 -11.24 9.03 17.74
CA ASP A 89 -11.68 8.62 19.07
C ASP A 89 -11.28 7.17 19.38
N LEU A 90 -11.43 6.27 18.40
CA LEU A 90 -10.96 4.89 18.51
C LEU A 90 -9.43 4.82 18.59
N GLN A 91 -8.71 5.64 17.83
CA GLN A 91 -7.25 5.71 17.92
C GLN A 91 -6.79 6.09 19.33
N LYS A 92 -7.43 7.11 19.93
CA LYS A 92 -7.13 7.51 21.31
C LYS A 92 -7.40 6.36 22.29
N GLN A 93 -8.50 5.64 22.12
CA GLN A 93 -8.81 4.48 22.96
C GLN A 93 -7.81 3.34 22.78
N PHE A 94 -7.34 3.09 21.55
CA PHE A 94 -6.28 2.12 21.30
C PHE A 94 -4.97 2.53 21.98
N ASP A 95 -4.62 3.81 21.90
CA ASP A 95 -3.43 4.35 22.57
C ASP A 95 -3.53 4.15 24.08
N ASP A 96 -4.65 4.52 24.71
CA ASP A 96 -4.91 4.32 26.13
C ASP A 96 -4.90 2.82 26.51
N TYR A 97 -5.49 1.96 25.67
CA TYR A 97 -5.52 0.50 25.87
C TYR A 97 -4.12 -0.12 25.82
N SER A 98 -3.26 0.36 24.91
CA SER A 98 -1.88 -0.14 24.77
C SER A 98 -0.99 0.17 25.98
N GLU A 99 -1.32 1.21 26.75
CA GLU A 99 -0.55 1.64 27.93
C GLU A 99 -1.01 0.96 29.25
N LEU A 100 -2.07 0.14 29.20
CA LEU A 100 -2.53 -0.63 30.36
C LEU A 100 -1.43 -1.55 30.89
N PRO A 101 -1.28 -1.74 32.21
CA PRO A 101 -0.23 -2.57 32.79
C PRO A 101 -0.11 -3.98 32.18
N ASP A 102 -1.24 -4.63 31.92
CA ASP A 102 -1.31 -5.99 31.37
C ASP A 102 -0.96 -6.06 29.86
N ASN A 103 -0.85 -4.90 29.21
CA ASN A 103 -0.64 -4.77 27.77
C ASN A 103 0.78 -4.31 27.39
N LYS A 104 1.59 -3.87 28.37
CA LYS A 104 2.92 -3.28 28.12
C LYS A 104 3.92 -4.22 27.47
N ASP A 105 3.81 -5.52 27.70
CA ASP A 105 4.72 -6.53 27.16
C ASP A 105 4.21 -7.19 25.87
N LYS A 106 3.00 -6.82 25.42
CA LYS A 106 2.38 -7.41 24.22
C LYS A 106 2.91 -6.76 22.95
N GLY A 107 3.03 -7.57 21.90
CA GLY A 107 3.35 -7.07 20.56
C GLY A 107 2.18 -6.31 19.94
N TRP A 108 2.48 -5.39 19.01
CA TRP A 108 1.44 -4.58 18.34
C TRP A 108 0.33 -5.39 17.67
N TYR A 109 0.67 -6.55 17.09
CA TYR A 109 -0.32 -7.43 16.47
C TYR A 109 -1.30 -8.01 17.49
N GLU A 110 -0.78 -8.49 18.63
CA GLU A 110 -1.62 -9.00 19.72
C GLU A 110 -2.50 -7.89 20.29
N LEU A 111 -1.95 -6.70 20.53
CA LEU A 111 -2.71 -5.54 21.01
C LEU A 111 -3.84 -5.14 20.06
N MET A 112 -3.58 -5.16 18.75
CA MET A 112 -4.60 -4.91 17.73
C MET A 112 -5.73 -5.94 17.81
N GLN A 113 -5.39 -7.22 17.91
CA GLN A 113 -6.38 -8.29 18.02
C GLN A 113 -7.20 -8.14 19.30
N THR A 114 -6.57 -8.03 20.47
CA THR A 114 -7.29 -7.96 21.74
C THR A 114 -8.10 -6.66 21.88
N PHE A 115 -7.64 -5.54 21.29
CA PHE A 115 -8.44 -4.32 21.22
C PHE A 115 -9.71 -4.50 20.38
N ALA A 116 -9.62 -5.17 19.23
CA ALA A 116 -10.77 -5.46 18.39
C ALA A 116 -11.78 -6.37 19.10
N GLU A 117 -11.30 -7.32 19.90
CA GLU A 117 -12.15 -8.21 20.69
C GLU A 117 -12.78 -7.50 21.90
N ASP A 118 -11.95 -6.96 22.79
CA ASP A 118 -12.39 -6.44 24.09
C ASP A 118 -13.18 -5.13 23.96
N ILE A 119 -12.79 -4.28 23.01
CA ILE A 119 -13.34 -2.93 22.88
C ILE A 119 -14.33 -2.87 21.72
N LEU A 120 -13.89 -3.16 20.49
CA LEU A 120 -14.75 -2.97 19.32
C LEU A 120 -15.93 -3.95 19.32
N ARG A 121 -15.69 -5.23 19.54
CA ARG A 121 -16.75 -6.25 19.57
C ARG A 121 -17.52 -6.24 20.88
N ASP A 122 -16.84 -6.42 22.01
CA ASP A 122 -17.53 -6.73 23.27
C ASP A 122 -18.15 -5.48 23.94
N GLN A 123 -17.54 -4.30 23.79
CA GLN A 123 -18.08 -3.05 24.35
C GLN A 123 -18.96 -2.27 23.37
N TYR A 124 -18.53 -2.14 22.11
CA TYR A 124 -19.27 -1.37 21.10
C TYR A 124 -20.23 -2.21 20.25
N GLY A 125 -20.08 -3.53 20.22
CA GLY A 125 -20.93 -4.41 19.41
C GLY A 125 -20.61 -4.38 17.91
N TYR A 126 -19.43 -3.89 17.52
CA TYR A 126 -19.02 -3.85 16.11
C TYR A 126 -18.71 -5.24 15.57
N ARG A 127 -19.04 -5.46 14.29
CA ARG A 127 -18.73 -6.71 13.59
C ARG A 127 -17.29 -6.64 13.08
N ILE A 128 -16.44 -7.56 13.53
CA ILE A 128 -15.04 -7.64 13.14
C ILE A 128 -14.88 -8.67 12.02
N GLU A 129 -14.14 -8.33 10.97
CA GLU A 129 -13.76 -9.26 9.90
C GLU A 129 -12.42 -9.95 10.22
N GLU A 130 -12.07 -10.95 9.40
CA GLU A 130 -10.80 -11.64 9.54
C GLU A 130 -9.60 -10.70 9.34
N SER A 131 -8.53 -10.95 10.11
CA SER A 131 -7.26 -10.24 9.92
C SER A 131 -6.64 -10.59 8.57
N PHE A 132 -6.04 -9.60 7.91
CA PHE A 132 -5.35 -9.77 6.63
C PHE A 132 -3.86 -9.46 6.73
N ASN A 133 -3.10 -10.00 5.79
CA ASN A 133 -1.72 -9.63 5.54
C ASN A 133 -1.47 -9.69 4.03
N THR A 134 -1.12 -8.56 3.41
CA THR A 134 -1.00 -8.46 1.95
C THR A 134 0.12 -9.32 1.40
N TYR A 135 1.09 -9.73 2.22
CA TYR A 135 2.11 -10.71 1.83
C TYR A 135 1.53 -12.05 1.38
N ASN A 136 0.35 -12.43 1.90
CA ASN A 136 -0.30 -13.69 1.54
C ASN A 136 -0.98 -13.64 0.16
N TYR A 137 -0.94 -12.50 -0.52
CA TYR A 137 -1.60 -12.26 -1.80
C TYR A 137 -0.61 -11.67 -2.80
N GLU A 138 -0.73 -12.03 -4.07
CA GLU A 138 0.00 -11.36 -5.14
C GLU A 138 -0.66 -10.03 -5.42
N ASN A 139 -0.07 -8.93 -4.96
CA ASN A 139 -0.60 -7.57 -5.11
C ASN A 139 0.48 -6.60 -5.58
N LEU A 140 0.07 -5.43 -6.02
CA LEU A 140 0.95 -4.38 -6.53
C LEU A 140 1.63 -3.57 -5.42
N LEU A 141 1.28 -3.69 -4.14
CA LEU A 141 1.78 -2.77 -3.11
C LEU A 141 3.30 -2.88 -2.90
N GLY A 142 3.97 -1.73 -2.87
CA GLY A 142 5.43 -1.64 -2.68
C GLY A 142 5.90 -1.90 -1.25
N GLN A 143 4.98 -2.01 -0.28
CA GLN A 143 5.23 -2.44 1.10
C GLN A 143 4.07 -3.31 1.58
N VAL A 144 4.38 -4.27 2.46
CA VAL A 144 3.36 -5.14 3.04
C VAL A 144 2.48 -4.38 4.03
N LEU A 145 1.18 -4.62 3.97
CA LEU A 145 0.18 -4.14 4.91
C LEU A 145 -0.37 -5.32 5.71
N GLN A 146 -0.67 -5.11 6.99
CA GLN A 146 -1.46 -6.05 7.76
C GLN A 146 -2.46 -5.31 8.64
N GLY A 147 -3.52 -5.99 9.03
CA GLY A 147 -4.56 -5.35 9.82
C GLY A 147 -5.80 -6.21 9.99
N LEU A 148 -6.87 -5.56 10.40
CA LEU A 148 -8.23 -6.10 10.39
C LEU A 148 -9.21 -4.99 10.02
N THR A 149 -10.36 -5.37 9.48
CA THR A 149 -11.42 -4.45 9.11
C THR A 149 -12.64 -4.72 9.99
N PHE A 150 -13.51 -3.73 10.15
CA PHE A 150 -14.70 -3.87 10.97
C PHE A 150 -15.82 -2.95 10.49
N HIS A 151 -17.04 -3.31 10.89
CA HIS A 151 -18.27 -2.61 10.55
C HIS A 151 -18.79 -1.85 11.77
N VAL A 152 -18.91 -0.53 11.62
CA VAL A 152 -19.60 0.33 12.58
C VAL A 152 -21.08 0.46 12.20
N ALA A 153 -21.37 0.56 10.90
CA ALA A 153 -22.72 0.52 10.36
C ALA A 153 -23.10 -0.90 9.90
N ASP A 154 -24.40 -1.21 9.91
CA ASP A 154 -24.93 -2.45 9.32
C ASP A 154 -25.02 -2.30 7.80
N ILE A 155 -23.85 -2.40 7.16
CA ILE A 155 -23.67 -2.31 5.71
C ILE A 155 -22.89 -3.54 5.19
N ASP A 156 -22.94 -3.75 3.88
CA ASP A 156 -22.36 -4.95 3.25
C ASP A 156 -20.83 -5.00 3.37
N TYR A 157 -20.16 -3.84 3.39
CA TYR A 157 -18.70 -3.73 3.37
C TYR A 157 -18.14 -3.02 4.60
N PRO A 158 -16.96 -3.44 5.11
CA PRO A 158 -16.32 -2.77 6.23
C PRO A 158 -16.07 -1.30 5.94
N ASP A 159 -16.40 -0.43 6.89
CA ASP A 159 -16.21 1.02 6.81
C ASP A 159 -14.99 1.50 7.60
N TYR A 160 -14.32 0.63 8.36
CA TYR A 160 -13.12 0.95 9.10
C TYR A 160 -12.05 -0.14 9.05
N ILE A 161 -10.82 0.28 9.27
CA ILE A 161 -9.62 -0.56 9.28
C ILE A 161 -8.71 -0.18 10.43
N ILE A 162 -8.14 -1.18 11.11
CA ILE A 162 -6.95 -1.02 11.94
C ILE A 162 -5.77 -1.54 11.13
N LEU A 163 -4.82 -0.67 10.80
CA LEU A 163 -3.79 -0.90 9.80
C LEU A 163 -2.38 -0.78 10.40
N GLN A 164 -1.48 -1.65 9.95
CA GLN A 164 -0.05 -1.57 10.17
C GLN A 164 0.71 -1.68 8.84
N ILE A 165 1.82 -0.94 8.72
CA ILE A 165 2.71 -0.99 7.55
C ILE A 165 3.98 -1.73 7.92
N HIS A 166 4.48 -2.60 7.03
CA HIS A 166 5.74 -3.29 7.23
C HIS A 166 6.93 -2.35 6.98
N GLY A 167 7.63 -1.99 8.06
CA GLY A 167 8.83 -1.15 8.00
C GLY A 167 10.15 -1.93 7.91
N GLY A 168 10.13 -3.26 8.13
CA GLY A 168 11.32 -4.11 8.28
C GLY A 168 11.90 -4.69 6.98
N CYS A 169 12.70 -5.76 7.07
CA CYS A 169 13.03 -6.61 5.92
C CYS A 169 12.49 -8.05 6.03
N ASP A 170 11.92 -8.43 7.19
CA ASP A 170 11.32 -9.74 7.47
C ASP A 170 9.84 -9.55 7.81
N VAL A 171 8.96 -10.11 7.00
CA VAL A 171 7.50 -9.95 7.13
C VAL A 171 6.92 -10.55 8.42
N ARG A 172 7.71 -11.29 9.19
CA ARG A 172 7.27 -11.85 10.49
C ARG A 172 7.34 -10.82 11.63
N GLY A 173 7.87 -9.62 11.37
CA GLY A 173 7.96 -8.56 12.37
C GLY A 173 8.25 -7.19 11.75
N GLY A 174 8.46 -6.18 12.58
CA GLY A 174 8.81 -4.84 12.09
C GLY A 174 7.64 -4.07 11.47
N TYR A 175 6.43 -4.29 11.97
CA TYR A 175 5.25 -3.50 11.62
C TYR A 175 5.12 -2.28 12.52
N THR A 176 4.53 -1.21 11.98
CA THR A 176 4.22 0.03 12.71
C THR A 176 3.27 -0.22 13.86
N LYS A 177 3.20 0.73 14.80
CA LYS A 177 2.04 0.85 15.68
C LYS A 177 0.74 0.88 14.84
N PRO A 178 -0.32 0.16 15.25
CA PRO A 178 -1.58 0.16 14.53
C PRO A 178 -2.23 1.54 14.50
N ARG A 179 -2.79 1.90 13.34
CA ARG A 179 -3.55 3.14 13.15
C ARG A 179 -4.93 2.86 12.59
N ILE A 180 -5.93 3.58 13.09
CA ILE A 180 -7.34 3.38 12.76
C ILE A 180 -7.77 4.42 11.73
N PHE A 181 -8.43 3.95 10.66
CA PHE A 181 -8.92 4.79 9.58
C PHE A 181 -10.32 4.37 9.16
N LYS A 182 -11.05 5.31 8.57
CA LYS A 182 -12.27 5.02 7.81
C LYS A 182 -11.90 4.64 6.37
N VAL A 183 -12.65 3.72 5.79
CA VAL A 183 -12.53 3.27 4.40
C VAL A 183 -13.86 3.51 3.68
N PRO A 184 -14.06 4.68 3.04
CA PRO A 184 -15.34 5.01 2.41
C PRO A 184 -15.73 4.08 1.25
N GLU A 185 -14.74 3.59 0.50
CA GLU A 185 -14.93 2.78 -0.71
C GLU A 185 -14.13 1.47 -0.61
N PHE A 186 -14.57 0.57 0.27
CA PHE A 186 -13.84 -0.68 0.58
C PHE A 186 -13.60 -1.59 -0.64
N ASP A 187 -14.57 -1.68 -1.56
CA ASP A 187 -14.42 -2.47 -2.79
C ASP A 187 -13.26 -1.96 -3.64
N TYR A 188 -13.19 -0.63 -3.85
CA TYR A 188 -12.11 -0.01 -4.60
C TYR A 188 -10.77 -0.11 -3.84
N PHE A 189 -10.78 0.08 -2.52
CA PHE A 189 -9.60 -0.16 -1.69
C PHE A 189 -9.04 -1.57 -1.93
N THR A 190 -9.89 -2.59 -2.05
CA THR A 190 -9.45 -3.97 -2.29
C THR A 190 -9.00 -4.22 -3.73
N ILE A 191 -9.79 -3.81 -4.72
CA ILE A 191 -9.56 -4.11 -6.15
C ILE A 191 -8.28 -3.45 -6.68
N VAL A 192 -8.02 -2.20 -6.29
CA VAL A 192 -6.93 -1.38 -6.86
C VAL A 192 -5.54 -1.91 -6.49
N GLN A 193 -5.44 -2.82 -5.52
CA GLN A 193 -4.21 -3.53 -5.21
C GLN A 193 -3.80 -4.54 -6.29
N PHE A 194 -4.71 -4.90 -7.21
CA PHE A 194 -4.50 -5.93 -8.23
C PHE A 194 -4.65 -5.40 -9.65
N ASP A 195 -5.40 -4.31 -9.81
CA ASP A 195 -5.75 -3.76 -11.12
C ASP A 195 -4.80 -2.64 -11.57
N LEU A 196 -4.46 -2.66 -12.86
CA LEU A 196 -3.64 -1.62 -13.47
C LEU A 196 -4.00 -1.41 -14.94
N TYR A 197 -3.77 -0.19 -15.42
CA TYR A 197 -3.91 0.14 -16.84
C TYR A 197 -2.55 0.43 -17.45
N ALA A 198 -2.37 0.02 -18.70
CA ALA A 198 -1.24 0.42 -19.51
C ALA A 198 -1.68 0.92 -20.89
N SER A 199 -1.02 1.94 -21.41
CA SER A 199 -1.41 2.53 -22.68
C SER A 199 -0.25 3.11 -23.49
N CYS A 200 -0.49 3.18 -24.79
CA CYS A 200 0.27 4.01 -25.72
C CYS A 200 -0.69 4.58 -26.77
N LYS A 201 -0.21 5.41 -27.69
CA LYS A 201 -1.03 5.96 -28.79
C LYS A 201 -1.70 4.91 -29.71
N CYS A 202 -1.27 3.65 -29.66
CA CYS A 202 -1.81 2.59 -30.52
C CYS A 202 -2.90 1.76 -29.84
N THR A 203 -2.80 1.54 -28.52
CA THR A 203 -3.53 0.50 -27.81
C THR A 203 -3.49 0.78 -26.32
N ASN A 204 -4.56 0.40 -25.64
CA ASN A 204 -4.73 0.41 -24.20
C ASN A 204 -4.99 -1.02 -23.72
N CYS A 205 -4.54 -1.31 -22.52
CA CYS A 205 -4.73 -2.59 -21.86
C CYS A 205 -5.07 -2.38 -20.40
N SER A 206 -5.90 -3.26 -19.86
CA SER A 206 -6.02 -3.46 -18.41
C SER A 206 -5.30 -4.74 -18.02
N SER A 207 -4.96 -4.84 -16.75
CA SER A 207 -4.59 -6.10 -16.12
C SER A 207 -5.36 -6.25 -14.83
N ASP A 208 -5.85 -7.46 -14.62
CA ASP A 208 -6.18 -8.00 -13.29
C ASP A 208 -5.02 -8.90 -12.86
N ASP A 209 -5.02 -9.35 -11.61
CA ASP A 209 -4.02 -10.27 -11.09
C ASP A 209 -2.59 -9.69 -11.11
N SER A 210 -2.47 -8.42 -10.69
CA SER A 210 -1.19 -7.77 -10.37
C SER A 210 -0.17 -7.73 -11.51
N GLY A 211 -0.64 -7.58 -12.75
CA GLY A 211 0.21 -7.55 -13.93
C GLY A 211 0.45 -8.90 -14.57
N TYR A 212 -0.16 -9.98 -14.07
CA TYR A 212 -0.02 -11.32 -14.64
C TYR A 212 -0.93 -11.52 -15.86
N HIS A 213 -2.18 -11.07 -15.79
CA HIS A 213 -3.18 -11.21 -16.84
C HIS A 213 -3.46 -9.87 -17.52
N TRP A 214 -3.34 -9.81 -18.85
CA TRP A 214 -3.52 -8.58 -19.62
C TRP A 214 -4.62 -8.70 -20.67
N TYR A 215 -5.49 -7.69 -20.71
CA TYR A 215 -6.61 -7.57 -21.64
C TYR A 215 -6.44 -6.33 -22.51
N ILE A 216 -6.62 -6.48 -23.82
CA ILE A 216 -6.54 -5.36 -24.76
C ILE A 216 -7.94 -4.77 -24.94
N ASP A 217 -8.10 -3.47 -24.74
CA ASP A 217 -9.39 -2.80 -24.90
C ASP A 217 -10.00 -3.07 -26.29
N GLY A 218 -11.23 -3.58 -26.32
CA GLY A 218 -11.96 -3.92 -27.54
C GLY A 218 -11.78 -5.36 -28.04
N SER A 219 -10.98 -6.20 -27.38
CA SER A 219 -11.07 -7.65 -27.59
C SER A 219 -12.29 -8.18 -26.82
N THR A 220 -13.37 -8.51 -27.52
CA THR A 220 -14.47 -9.25 -26.90
C THR A 220 -13.91 -10.56 -26.34
N ALA A 221 -14.24 -10.90 -25.10
CA ALA A 221 -13.82 -12.10 -24.35
C ALA A 221 -14.12 -13.46 -25.05
N ASP A 222 -14.59 -13.44 -26.29
CA ASP A 222 -15.20 -14.56 -27.01
C ASP A 222 -14.25 -15.24 -28.02
N LYS A 223 -12.97 -14.83 -28.13
CA LYS A 223 -12.03 -15.54 -29.00
C LYS A 223 -10.66 -15.64 -28.33
N SER A 224 -10.45 -16.83 -27.73
CA SER A 224 -9.23 -17.33 -27.08
C SER A 224 -8.77 -16.54 -25.86
N HIS A 225 -8.74 -17.22 -24.70
CA HIS A 225 -8.16 -16.80 -23.42
C HIS A 225 -6.65 -16.57 -23.53
N GLU A 226 -6.23 -15.63 -24.36
CA GLU A 226 -4.83 -15.29 -24.50
C GLU A 226 -4.62 -13.96 -23.78
N TYR A 227 -4.37 -14.04 -22.47
CA TYR A 227 -3.79 -12.98 -21.67
C TYR A 227 -2.53 -12.47 -22.38
N LYS A 228 -2.66 -11.35 -23.09
CA LYS A 228 -1.65 -10.93 -24.07
C LYS A 228 -1.21 -9.52 -23.79
N PHE A 229 -0.09 -9.45 -23.09
CA PHE A 229 0.73 -8.26 -23.11
C PHE A 229 1.13 -7.91 -24.56
N PRO A 230 0.96 -6.66 -25.02
CA PRO A 230 1.26 -6.29 -26.39
C PRO A 230 2.72 -6.58 -26.79
N SER A 231 2.93 -7.50 -27.72
CA SER A 231 4.28 -7.95 -28.15
C SER A 231 5.15 -6.87 -28.81
N TYR A 232 4.55 -5.73 -29.15
CA TYR A 232 5.23 -4.57 -29.73
C TYR A 232 5.54 -3.49 -28.68
N TRP A 233 5.27 -3.73 -27.41
CA TRP A 233 5.82 -2.96 -26.29
C TRP A 233 7.10 -3.65 -25.84
N ILE A 234 8.22 -2.97 -26.04
CA ILE A 234 9.56 -3.51 -25.78
C ILE A 234 10.31 -2.63 -24.79
N LYS A 235 11.27 -3.22 -24.09
CA LYS A 235 12.17 -2.55 -23.16
C LYS A 235 12.84 -1.35 -23.82
N SER A 236 12.79 -0.21 -23.14
CA SER A 236 13.50 0.97 -23.57
C SER A 236 14.91 0.98 -22.99
N GLY A 237 15.93 0.95 -23.85
CA GLY A 237 17.33 1.03 -23.45
C GLY A 237 17.99 -0.32 -23.17
N THR A 238 19.30 -0.29 -22.96
CA THR A 238 20.16 -1.48 -22.85
C THR A 238 20.53 -1.85 -21.42
N LYS A 239 20.18 -1.02 -20.43
CA LYS A 239 20.44 -1.31 -19.03
C LYS A 239 19.42 -2.33 -18.50
N ASN A 240 19.89 -3.27 -17.68
CA ASN A 240 19.06 -4.19 -16.95
C ASN A 240 19.22 -3.93 -15.44
N PRO A 241 18.16 -3.57 -14.70
CA PRO A 241 16.78 -3.27 -15.16
C PRO A 241 16.64 -1.91 -15.89
N SER A 242 15.52 -1.70 -16.60
CA SER A 242 15.06 -0.42 -17.16
C SER A 242 13.73 -0.01 -16.54
N ASN A 243 13.37 1.27 -16.58
CA ASN A 243 12.16 1.80 -15.94
C ASN A 243 11.08 2.23 -16.97
N SER A 244 11.20 1.82 -18.23
CA SER A 244 10.17 2.12 -19.22
C SER A 244 10.13 1.15 -20.40
N LEU A 245 8.92 0.94 -20.92
CA LEU A 245 8.68 0.30 -22.21
C LEU A 245 8.40 1.33 -23.30
N LYS A 246 8.67 0.97 -24.54
CA LYS A 246 8.41 1.76 -25.75
C LYS A 246 7.60 0.93 -26.74
N CYS A 247 6.57 1.53 -27.30
CA CYS A 247 5.82 0.92 -28.38
C CYS A 247 6.61 1.02 -29.70
N THR A 248 6.89 -0.11 -30.35
CA THR A 248 7.61 -0.14 -31.63
C THR A 248 6.79 0.40 -32.80
N ARG A 249 5.46 0.48 -32.68
CA ARG A 249 4.56 1.03 -33.69
C ARG A 249 4.54 2.56 -33.67
N CYS A 250 4.07 3.17 -32.58
CA CYS A 250 3.98 4.63 -32.47
C CYS A 250 5.24 5.31 -31.91
N LYS A 251 6.27 4.53 -31.55
CA LYS A 251 7.53 5.01 -30.95
C LYS A 251 7.36 5.80 -29.65
N SER A 252 6.19 5.78 -29.02
CA SER A 252 5.92 6.47 -27.76
C SER A 252 6.23 5.57 -26.56
N LYS A 253 6.51 6.19 -25.41
CA LYS A 253 6.58 5.50 -24.11
C LYS A 253 5.24 4.84 -23.80
N VAL A 254 5.28 3.67 -23.17
CA VAL A 254 4.10 3.04 -22.56
C VAL A 254 3.90 3.63 -21.18
N TYR A 255 2.69 4.10 -20.91
CA TYR A 255 2.30 4.65 -19.62
C TYR A 255 1.55 3.59 -18.84
N PHE A 256 1.90 3.44 -17.57
CA PHE A 256 1.18 2.60 -16.63
C PHE A 256 0.51 3.53 -15.62
N THR A 257 -0.74 3.23 -15.28
CA THR A 257 -1.56 4.06 -14.40
C THR A 257 -2.30 3.15 -13.43
N PRO A 258 -2.24 3.43 -12.11
CA PRO A 258 -3.02 2.67 -11.14
C PRO A 258 -4.48 3.15 -11.17
N CYS A 259 -5.37 2.35 -10.61
CA CYS A 259 -6.79 2.68 -10.50
C CYS A 259 -7.08 3.56 -9.26
N LEU A 260 -6.25 4.57 -8.97
CA LEU A 260 -6.42 5.43 -7.80
C LEU A 260 -7.57 6.45 -7.99
N VAL A 261 -8.21 6.81 -6.88
CA VAL A 261 -9.19 7.90 -6.81
C VAL A 261 -8.43 9.18 -6.44
N HIS A 262 -8.61 10.25 -7.23
CA HIS A 262 -7.99 11.56 -7.04
C HIS A 262 -9.03 12.64 -6.76
#